data_AF-A0A1V4DI60-F1
#
_entry.id   AF-A0A1V4DI60-F1
#
_cell.length_a   1.000
_cell.length_b   1.000
_cell.length_c   1.000
_cell.angle_alpha   90.00
_cell.angle_beta   90.00
_cell.angle_gamma   90.00
#
_symmetry.space_group_name_H-M   'P 1'
#
loop_
_entity.id
_entity.type
_entity.pdbx_description
1 polymer ?
#
loop_
_entity_poly.entity_id
_entity_poly.type
_entity_poly.pdbx_seq_one_letter_code
_entity_poly.pdbx_strand_id
1 'polypeptide(L)'
;MAMKKIYYLLYILIGIYCVSLLISGKIWFMITYLLLLGITKYYSVKRNKELNYMWQLAKEKNISLITLSELSNMGQLDLKATQREESGRYLPPRQLVRQTIEKLENYKG
;
A
#
# COMPACT_ATOMS: atom_id res chain seq x y z
N MET A 1 26.34 4.91 12.88
CA MET A 1 26.85 6.16 12.26
C MET A 1 26.90 6.10 10.73
N ALA A 2 27.28 4.98 10.11
CA ALA A 2 27.36 4.82 8.65
C ALA A 2 26.02 5.01 7.91
N MET A 3 24.92 4.46 8.43
CA MET A 3 23.57 4.61 7.85
C MET A 3 23.16 6.08 7.67
N LYS A 4 23.42 6.93 8.68
CA LYS A 4 23.11 8.37 8.59
C LYS A 4 23.88 9.06 7.46
N LYS A 5 25.17 8.71 7.28
CA LYS A 5 26.00 9.25 6.19
C LYS A 5 25.49 8.82 4.80
N ILE A 6 25.00 7.59 4.68
CA ILE A 6 24.39 7.06 3.45
C ILE A 6 23.14 7.87 3.08
N TYR A 7 22.27 8.18 4.04
CA TYR A 7 21.08 9.01 3.79
C TYR A 7 21.44 10.42 3.33
N TYR A 8 22.41 11.08 3.97
CA TYR A 8 22.88 12.41 3.54
C TYR A 8 23.42 12.40 2.11
N LEU A 9 24.20 11.37 1.75
CA LEU A 9 24.75 11.22 0.41
C LEU A 9 23.63 11.02 -0.65
N LEU A 10 22.59 10.27 -0.29
CA LEU A 10 21.40 10.08 -1.13
C LEU A 10 20.63 11.38 -1.37
N TYR A 11 20.46 12.21 -0.33
CA TYR A 11 19.83 13.53 -0.47
C TYR A 11 20.61 14.46 -1.41
N ILE A 12 21.94 14.46 -1.31
CA ILE A 12 22.81 15.28 -2.17
C ILE A 12 22.68 14.85 -3.64
N LEU A 13 22.71 13.54 -3.91
CA LEU A 13 22.53 13.00 -5.27
C LEU A 13 21.18 13.39 -5.87
N ILE A 14 20.10 13.29 -5.09
CA ILE A 14 18.75 13.70 -5.52
C ILE A 14 18.73 15.20 -5.83
N GLY A 15 19.35 16.03 -4.99
CA GLY A 15 19.45 17.47 -5.20
C GLY A 15 20.18 17.83 -6.50
N ILE A 16 21.34 17.22 -6.74
CA ILE A 16 22.14 17.42 -7.96
C ILE A 16 21.32 17.02 -9.21
N TYR A 17 20.61 15.89 -9.15
CA TYR A 17 19.76 15.43 -10.24
C TYR A 17 18.64 16.43 -10.55
N CYS A 18 17.92 16.92 -9.53
CA CYS A 18 16.87 17.93 -9.71
C CYS A 18 17.42 19.24 -10.33
N VAL A 19 18.58 19.72 -9.89
CA VAL A 19 19.22 20.93 -10.46
C VAL A 19 19.64 20.70 -11.91
N SER A 20 20.17 19.52 -12.25
CA SER A 20 20.55 19.17 -13.63
C SER A 20 19.35 19.12 -14.60
N LEU A 21 18.18 18.67 -14.11
CA LEU A 21 16.94 18.66 -14.89
C LEU A 21 16.40 20.06 -15.16
N LEU A 22 16.59 21.00 -14.23
CA LEU A 22 16.22 22.41 -14.41
C LEU A 22 17.11 23.09 -15.45
N ILE A 23 18.43 22.88 -15.38
CA ILE A 23 19.41 23.48 -16.31
C ILE A 23 19.23 22.93 -17.73
N SER A 24 18.89 21.65 -17.88
CA SER A 24 18.74 21.01 -19.19
C SER A 24 17.43 21.35 -19.92
N GLY A 25 16.57 22.22 -19.37
CA GLY A 25 15.28 22.57 -19.96
C GLY A 25 14.25 21.42 -19.93
N LYS A 26 14.59 20.30 -19.29
CA LYS A 26 13.78 19.08 -19.18
C LYS A 26 12.82 19.12 -18.00
N ILE A 27 12.31 20.30 -17.66
CA ILE A 27 11.32 20.52 -16.58
C ILE A 27 10.10 19.60 -16.71
N TRP A 28 9.71 19.25 -17.94
CA TRP A 28 8.63 18.31 -18.20
C TRP A 28 8.87 16.91 -17.61
N PHE A 29 10.12 16.44 -17.57
CA PHE A 29 10.49 15.18 -16.90
C PHE A 29 10.32 15.26 -15.39
N MET A 30 10.61 16.43 -14.78
CA MET A 30 10.38 16.66 -13.35
C MET A 30 8.88 16.67 -13.03
N ILE A 31 8.07 17.36 -13.84
CA ILE A 31 6.61 17.42 -13.67
C ILE A 31 5.99 16.02 -13.81
N THR A 32 6.36 15.27 -14.84
CA THR A 32 5.86 13.89 -15.05
C THR A 32 6.28 12.96 -13.92
N TYR A 33 7.50 13.08 -13.40
CA TYR A 33 7.96 12.34 -12.23
C TYR A 33 7.15 12.68 -10.97
N LEU A 34 6.90 13.96 -10.69
CA LEU A 34 6.09 14.40 -9.56
C LEU A 34 4.62 13.92 -9.69
N LEU A 35 4.06 13.96 -10.90
CA LEU A 35 2.73 13.40 -11.18
C LEU A 35 2.69 11.89 -10.94
N LEU A 36 3.71 11.15 -11.37
CA LEU A 36 3.81 9.71 -11.12
C LEU A 36 3.88 9.39 -9.62
N LEU A 37 4.63 10.16 -8.84
CA LEU A 37 4.68 10.04 -7.38
C LEU A 37 3.32 10.36 -6.73
N GLY A 38 2.60 11.37 -7.23
CA GLY A 38 1.25 11.69 -6.76
C GLY A 38 0.26 10.55 -7.02
N ILE A 39 0.29 9.98 -8.23
CA ILE A 39 -0.54 8.85 -8.63
C ILE A 39 -0.25 7.63 -7.77
N THR A 40 1.02 7.23 -7.64
CA THR A 40 1.42 6.07 -6.82
C THR A 40 1.00 6.23 -5.36
N LYS A 41 1.14 7.43 -4.78
CA LYS A 41 0.65 7.73 -3.43
C LYS A 41 -0.88 7.61 -3.34
N TYR A 42 -1.62 8.16 -4.30
CA TYR A 42 -3.08 8.05 -4.34
C TYR A 42 -3.53 6.58 -4.39
N TYR A 43 -2.91 5.78 -5.25
CA TYR A 43 -3.19 4.35 -5.36
C TYR A 43 -2.90 3.60 -4.05
N SER A 44 -1.77 3.89 -3.41
CA SER A 44 -1.41 3.31 -2.10
C SER A 44 -2.46 3.65 -1.02
N VAL A 45 -2.86 4.92 -0.91
CA VAL A 45 -3.89 5.35 0.06
C VAL A 45 -5.22 4.65 -0.20
N LYS A 46 -5.66 4.61 -1.46
CA LYS A 46 -6.91 3.93 -1.84
C LYS A 46 -6.86 2.43 -1.52
N ARG A 47 -5.72 1.79 -1.78
CA ARG A 47 -5.53 0.36 -1.54
C ARG A 47 -5.51 0.02 -0.05
N ASN A 48 -4.93 0.88 0.78
CA ASN A 48 -5.00 0.75 2.22
C ASN A 48 -6.41 0.97 2.77
N LYS A 49 -7.18 1.91 2.21
CA LYS A 49 -8.60 2.09 2.58
C LYS A 49 -9.43 0.85 2.28
N GLU A 50 -9.28 0.25 1.09
CA GLU A 50 -9.97 -1.00 0.73
C GLU A 50 -9.58 -2.15 1.68
N LEU A 51 -8.30 -2.29 2.08
CA LEU A 51 -7.88 -3.32 3.06
C LEU A 51 -8.46 -3.08 4.46
N ASN A 52 -8.40 -1.83 4.93
CA ASN A 52 -8.95 -1.48 6.25
C ASN A 52 -10.45 -1.73 6.30
N TYR A 53 -11.17 -1.46 5.21
CA TYR A 53 -12.60 -1.71 5.12
C TYR A 53 -12.93 -3.21 5.22
N MET A 54 -12.19 -4.06 4.52
CA MET A 54 -12.31 -5.53 4.65
C MET A 54 -12.14 -5.99 6.11
N TRP A 55 -11.08 -5.51 6.78
CA TRP A 55 -10.81 -5.84 8.18
C TRP A 55 -11.87 -5.29 9.13
N GLN A 56 -12.41 -4.11 8.85
CA GLN A 56 -13.50 -3.53 9.63
C GLN A 56 -14.77 -4.39 9.51
N LEU A 57 -15.17 -4.78 8.29
CA LEU A 57 -16.30 -5.67 8.07
C LEU A 57 -16.14 -7.02 8.79
N ALA A 58 -14.93 -7.59 8.74
CA ALA A 58 -14.62 -8.83 9.44
C ALA A 58 -14.78 -8.65 10.97
N LYS A 59 -14.33 -7.54 11.54
CA LYS A 59 -14.49 -7.21 12.97
C LYS A 59 -15.97 -6.99 13.34
N GLU A 60 -16.71 -6.23 12.55
CA GLU A 60 -18.14 -5.94 12.79
C GLU A 60 -19.00 -7.22 12.79
N LYS A 61 -18.66 -8.18 11.93
CA LYS A 61 -19.36 -9.47 11.82
C LYS A 61 -18.76 -10.57 12.72
N ASN A 62 -17.81 -10.24 13.60
CA ASN A 62 -17.11 -11.21 14.46
C ASN A 62 -16.52 -12.41 13.69
N ILE A 63 -16.04 -12.19 12.47
CA ILE A 63 -15.45 -13.22 11.61
C ILE A 63 -14.07 -13.59 12.18
N SER A 64 -13.88 -14.88 12.48
CA SER A 64 -12.57 -15.38 12.91
C SER A 64 -11.54 -15.30 11.78
N LEU A 65 -10.25 -15.22 12.11
CA LEU A 65 -9.16 -15.22 11.12
C LEU A 65 -9.22 -16.44 10.20
N ILE A 66 -9.63 -17.59 10.74
CA ILE A 66 -9.75 -18.86 10.01
C ILE A 66 -10.86 -18.74 8.96
N THR A 67 -12.05 -18.29 9.37
CA THR A 67 -13.19 -18.09 8.47
C THR A 67 -12.89 -17.03 7.41
N LEU A 68 -12.16 -15.97 7.77
CA LEU A 68 -11.73 -14.95 6.80
C LEU A 68 -10.72 -15.51 5.79
N SER A 69 -9.82 -16.38 6.23
CA SER A 69 -8.86 -17.10 5.37
C SER A 69 -9.58 -17.97 4.33
N GLU A 70 -10.61 -18.69 4.76
CA GLU A 70 -11.46 -19.49 3.86
C GLU A 70 -12.25 -18.63 2.88
N LEU A 71 -12.91 -17.57 3.37
CA LEU A 71 -13.73 -16.68 2.53
C LEU A 71 -12.91 -15.96 1.46
N SER A 72 -11.70 -15.54 1.84
CA SER A 72 -10.79 -14.79 0.98
C SER A 72 -9.89 -15.66 0.11
N ASN A 73 -9.76 -16.95 0.43
CA ASN A 73 -8.75 -17.83 -0.16
C ASN A 73 -7.31 -17.30 0.02
N MET A 74 -7.06 -16.57 1.11
CA MET A 74 -5.72 -16.15 1.53
C MET A 74 -5.24 -17.03 2.69
N GLY A 75 -3.94 -17.32 2.78
CA GLY A 75 -3.38 -17.98 3.96
C GLY A 75 -3.56 -17.14 5.23
N GLN A 76 -3.73 -17.79 6.38
CA GLN A 76 -3.91 -17.08 7.67
C GLN A 76 -2.72 -16.15 7.99
N LEU A 77 -1.49 -16.60 7.71
CA LEU A 77 -0.27 -15.80 7.89
C LEU A 77 -0.25 -14.58 6.97
N ASP A 78 -0.64 -14.77 5.71
CA ASP A 78 -0.72 -13.69 4.71
C ASP A 78 -1.75 -12.65 5.13
N LEU A 79 -2.94 -13.09 5.56
CA LEU A 79 -3.97 -12.22 6.12
C LEU A 79 -3.43 -11.43 7.31
N LYS A 80 -2.81 -12.09 8.28
CA LYS A 80 -2.22 -11.44 9.44
C LYS A 80 -1.21 -10.36 9.03
N ALA A 81 -0.38 -10.65 8.02
CA ALA A 81 0.58 -9.71 7.45
C ALA A 81 -0.04 -8.51 6.71
N THR A 82 -1.33 -8.57 6.36
CA THR A 82 -2.09 -7.41 5.84
C THR A 82 -2.62 -6.49 6.94
N GLN A 83 -2.72 -6.98 8.19
CA GLN A 83 -3.28 -6.20 9.28
C GLN A 83 -2.32 -5.06 9.63
N ARG A 84 -2.87 -3.84 9.68
CA ARG A 84 -2.09 -2.61 9.85
C ARG A 84 -1.31 -2.56 11.17
N GLU A 85 -1.82 -3.24 12.18
CA GLU A 85 -1.22 -3.38 13.52
C GLU A 85 0.03 -4.27 13.52
N GLU A 86 0.15 -5.23 12.58
CA GLU A 86 1.27 -6.18 12.50
C GLU A 86 2.33 -5.83 11.46
N SER A 87 2.46 -4.53 11.15
CA SER A 87 3.40 -3.99 10.16
C SER A 87 3.02 -4.14 8.69
N GLY A 88 1.78 -4.52 8.33
CA GLY A 88 1.19 -4.31 6.99
C GLY A 88 2.13 -4.51 5.80
N ARG A 89 2.96 -5.57 5.82
CA ARG A 89 4.04 -5.81 4.84
C ARG A 89 3.54 -6.50 3.59
N TYR A 90 2.35 -7.10 3.66
CA TYR A 90 1.75 -7.82 2.56
C TYR A 90 0.54 -7.06 2.00
N LEU A 91 0.55 -6.87 0.69
CA LEU A 91 -0.52 -6.25 -0.08
C LEU A 91 -1.08 -7.29 -1.05
N PRO A 92 -2.18 -7.98 -0.69
CA PRO A 92 -2.77 -9.00 -1.55
C PRO A 92 -3.35 -8.37 -2.84
N PRO A 93 -3.57 -9.20 -3.88
CA PRO A 93 -4.18 -8.75 -5.12
C PRO A 93 -5.49 -8.01 -4.89
N ARG A 94 -5.65 -6.85 -5.55
CA ARG A 94 -6.79 -5.96 -5.36
C ARG A 94 -8.14 -6.62 -5.61
N GLN A 95 -8.24 -7.42 -6.67
CA GLN A 95 -9.45 -8.16 -7.03
C GLN A 95 -9.88 -9.11 -5.91
N LEU A 96 -8.92 -9.80 -5.32
CA LEU A 96 -9.15 -10.77 -4.25
C LEU A 96 -9.70 -10.08 -3.00
N VAL A 97 -9.17 -8.91 -2.62
CA VAL A 97 -9.73 -8.13 -1.50
C VAL A 97 -11.15 -7.64 -1.80
N ARG A 98 -11.42 -7.18 -3.03
CA ARG A 98 -12.77 -6.72 -3.41
C ARG A 98 -13.80 -7.86 -3.36
N GLN A 99 -13.45 -9.01 -3.92
CA GLN A 99 -14.28 -10.22 -3.82
C GLN A 99 -14.51 -10.62 -2.36
N THR A 100 -13.48 -10.51 -1.52
CA THR A 100 -13.62 -10.79 -0.08
C THR A 100 -14.57 -9.82 0.60
N ILE A 101 -14.48 -8.52 0.30
CA ILE A 101 -15.41 -7.50 0.80
C ILE A 101 -16.85 -7.82 0.38
N GLU A 102 -17.08 -8.11 -0.90
CA GLU A 102 -18.41 -8.47 -1.42
C GLU A 102 -18.97 -9.72 -0.72
N LYS A 103 -18.13 -10.73 -0.47
CA LYS A 103 -18.51 -11.92 0.30
C LYS A 103 -18.84 -11.57 1.75
N LEU A 104 -18.05 -10.72 2.40
CA LEU A 104 -18.28 -10.28 3.79
C LEU A 104 -19.56 -9.47 3.92
N GLU A 105 -19.85 -8.55 3.01
CA GLU A 105 -21.09 -7.76 2.99
C GLU A 105 -22.32 -8.67 2.93
N ASN A 106 -22.27 -9.69 2.07
CA ASN A 106 -23.34 -10.68 1.89
C ASN A 106 -23.33 -11.82 2.92
N TYR A 107 -22.34 -11.85 3.83
CA TYR A 107 -22.22 -12.90 4.84
C TYR A 107 -23.33 -12.77 5.87
N LYS A 108 -24.20 -13.78 5.93
CA LYS A 108 -25.33 -13.92 6.87
C LYS A 108 -25.04 -14.90 8.02
N GLY A 109 -23.78 -15.28 8.21
CA GLY A 109 -23.39 -16.15 9.32
C GLY A 109 -23.46 -15.45 10.67
#